data_AF-A0A1L8Z9Q3-F1
#
_entry.id   AF-A0A1L8Z9Q3-F1
#
_cell.length_a   1.000
_cell.length_b   1.000
_cell.length_c   1.000
_cell.angle_alpha   90.00
_cell.angle_beta   90.00
_cell.angle_gamma   90.00
#
_symmetry.space_group_name_H-M   'P 1'
#
loop_
_entity.id
_entity.type
_entity.pdbx_description
1 polymer ?
#
loop_
_entity_poly.entity_id
_entity_poly.type
_entity_poly.pdbx_seq_one_letter_code
_entity_poly.pdbx_strand_id
1 'polypeptide(L)'
;MDFNNYFNLNNFNIDCMLKFFQDYQNVLNENKILKNSLKISSKPKKGTSKPTPKFYLNQKIIKIIGKCVKTLKQIDPISGWFLHLLAISGCRGAELQKVKMQDITPFLSKTGETFYNIKVNVAKK
;
A
#
# COMPACT_ATOMS: atom_id res chain seq x y z
N MET A 1 60.55 -6.06 48.42
CA MET A 1 59.57 -6.62 47.46
C MET A 1 58.25 -5.93 47.72
N ASP A 2 57.56 -5.22 46.82
CA ASP A 2 57.86 -4.65 45.51
C ASP A 2 56.85 -3.51 45.34
N PHE A 3 57.22 -2.29 45.73
CA PHE A 3 56.40 -1.09 45.51
C PHE A 3 56.21 -0.76 44.02
N ASN A 4 56.93 -1.45 43.13
CA ASN A 4 56.93 -1.26 41.68
C ASN A 4 55.70 -1.86 40.98
N ASN A 5 54.90 -2.71 41.66
CA ASN A 5 53.76 -3.38 41.01
C ASN A 5 52.45 -2.55 41.05
N TYR A 6 52.31 -1.65 42.02
CA TYR A 6 51.09 -0.85 42.19
C TYR A 6 51.01 0.33 41.20
N PHE A 7 52.16 0.91 40.84
CA PHE A 7 52.24 1.98 39.82
C PHE A 7 51.95 1.46 38.40
N ASN A 8 52.32 0.21 38.10
CA ASN A 8 52.16 -0.39 36.78
C ASN A 8 50.69 -0.72 36.44
N LEU A 9 49.92 -1.15 37.45
CA LEU A 9 48.48 -1.39 37.34
C LEU A 9 47.69 -0.10 37.07
N ASN A 10 48.06 1.02 37.70
CA ASN A 10 47.42 2.31 37.46
C ASN A 10 47.72 2.87 36.07
N ASN A 11 48.96 2.75 35.58
CA ASN A 11 49.30 3.17 34.21
C ASN A 11 48.58 2.33 33.15
N PHE A 12 48.52 1.01 33.33
CA PHE A 12 47.78 0.12 32.41
C PHE A 12 46.29 0.47 32.34
N ASN A 13 45.68 0.80 33.49
CA ASN A 13 44.26 1.15 33.56
C ASN A 13 43.99 2.54 32.93
N ILE A 14 44.89 3.50 33.11
CA ILE A 14 44.79 4.83 32.49
C ILE A 14 44.94 4.76 30.97
N ASP A 15 45.92 4.01 30.47
CA ASP A 15 46.13 3.83 29.01
C ASP A 15 44.95 3.10 28.36
N CYS A 16 44.38 2.10 29.05
CA CYS A 16 43.20 1.39 28.58
C CYS A 16 41.99 2.34 28.50
N MET A 17 41.77 3.16 29.53
CA MET A 17 40.68 4.16 29.56
C MET A 17 40.85 5.25 28.51
N LEU A 18 42.08 5.72 28.26
CA LEU A 18 42.38 6.68 27.19
C LEU A 18 42.08 6.10 25.81
N LYS A 19 42.45 4.83 25.58
CA LYS A 19 42.14 4.13 24.33
C LYS A 19 40.63 3.99 24.11
N PHE A 20 39.89 3.58 25.14
CA PHE A 20 38.43 3.53 25.07
C PHE A 20 37.79 4.89 24.78
N PHE A 21 38.30 5.96 25.38
CA PHE A 21 37.80 7.31 25.14
C PHE A 21 38.08 7.76 23.71
N GLN A 22 39.25 7.45 23.17
CA GLN A 22 39.62 7.79 21.80
C GLN A 22 38.79 7.01 20.77
N ASP A 23 38.56 5.71 21.01
CA ASP A 23 37.69 4.88 20.18
C ASP A 23 36.24 5.39 20.20
N TYR A 24 35.73 5.83 21.36
CA TYR A 24 34.41 6.43 21.47
C TYR A 24 34.28 7.73 20.67
N GLN A 25 35.29 8.61 20.71
CA GLN A 25 35.31 9.84 19.93
C GLN A 25 35.37 9.56 18.42
N ASN A 26 36.11 8.53 18.00
CA ASN A 26 36.18 8.13 16.60
C ASN A 26 34.81 7.64 16.09
N VAL A 27 34.14 6.77 16.85
CA VAL A 27 32.79 6.27 16.51
C VAL A 27 31.76 7.41 16.45
N LEU A 28 31.86 8.40 17.34
CA LEU A 28 30.99 9.59 17.29
C LEU A 28 31.21 10.41 16.02
N ASN A 29 32.47 10.61 15.62
CA ASN A 29 32.82 11.37 14.42
C ASN A 29 32.38 10.65 13.14
N GLU A 30 32.59 9.34 13.05
CA GLU A 30 32.10 8.51 11.95
C GLU A 30 30.58 8.57 11.84
N ASN A 31 29.86 8.45 12.95
CA ASN A 31 28.40 8.58 12.97
C ASN A 31 27.92 9.96 12.51
N LYS A 32 28.67 11.03 12.83
CA LYS A 32 28.36 12.40 12.37
C LYS A 32 28.54 12.52 10.85
N ILE A 33 29.61 11.94 10.30
CA ILE A 33 29.88 11.90 8.86
C ILE A 33 28.79 11.09 8.13
N LEU A 34 28.44 9.91 8.64
CA LEU A 34 27.40 9.05 8.08
C LEU A 34 26.02 9.72 8.10
N LYS A 35 25.64 10.39 9.20
CA LYS A 35 24.40 11.16 9.29
C LYS A 35 24.34 12.30 8.28
N ASN A 36 25.46 12.98 8.03
CA ASN A 36 25.53 14.05 7.03
C ASN A 36 25.47 13.50 5.60
N SER A 37 26.14 12.38 5.33
CA SER A 37 26.06 11.66 4.04
C SER A 37 24.64 11.19 3.74
N LEU A 38 23.95 10.61 4.73
CA LEU A 38 22.54 10.20 4.60
C LEU A 38 21.61 11.39 4.34
N LYS A 39 21.82 12.54 5.00
CA LYS A 39 21.05 13.77 4.72
C LYS A 39 21.28 14.32 3.32
N ILE A 40 22.47 14.14 2.75
CA ILE A 40 22.78 14.57 1.37
C ILE A 40 22.19 13.57 0.36
N SER A 41 22.25 12.27 0.66
CA SER A 41 21.65 11.20 -0.14
C SER A 41 20.12 11.23 -0.14
N SER A 42 19.50 11.68 0.95
CA SER A 42 18.05 11.82 1.08
C SER A 42 17.48 13.10 0.46
N LYS A 43 18.33 13.98 -0.11
CA LYS A 43 17.81 15.09 -0.93
C LYS A 43 17.15 14.47 -2.16
N PRO A 44 15.86 14.71 -2.40
CA PRO A 44 15.19 14.13 -3.57
C PRO A 44 15.90 14.67 -4.81
N LYS A 45 16.60 13.79 -5.54
CA LYS A 45 16.90 14.05 -6.95
C LYS A 45 15.55 14.40 -7.57
N LYS A 46 15.43 15.58 -8.18
CA LYS A 46 14.36 15.94 -9.13
C LYS A 46 14.48 15.01 -10.34
N GLY A 47 14.26 13.72 -10.14
CA GLY A 47 13.98 12.76 -11.19
C GLY A 47 12.53 12.98 -11.56
N THR A 48 12.29 13.16 -12.85
CA THR A 48 10.96 13.22 -13.47
C THR A 48 10.02 12.22 -12.77
N SER A 49 9.06 12.76 -12.01
CA SER A 49 8.10 11.93 -11.30
C SER A 49 7.41 11.03 -12.32
N LYS A 50 7.67 9.72 -12.26
CA LYS A 50 6.87 8.75 -13.02
C LYS A 50 5.40 9.06 -12.72
N PRO A 51 4.52 9.13 -13.74
CA PRO A 51 3.12 9.45 -13.51
C PRO A 51 2.57 8.47 -12.49
N THR A 52 1.90 9.00 -11.47
CA THR A 52 1.25 8.21 -10.43
C THR A 52 0.40 7.14 -11.10
N PRO A 53 0.54 5.86 -10.71
CA PRO A 53 -0.21 4.79 -11.35
C PRO A 53 -1.71 5.11 -11.25
N LYS A 54 -2.39 5.16 -12.39
CA LYS A 54 -3.84 5.35 -12.40
C LYS A 54 -4.47 4.08 -11.82
N PHE A 55 -5.05 4.20 -10.64
CA PHE A 55 -5.76 3.11 -9.94
C PHE A 55 -7.13 2.77 -10.56
N TYR A 56 -7.47 3.38 -11.70
CA TYR A 56 -8.75 3.23 -12.37
C TYR A 56 -8.57 2.83 -13.83
N LEU A 57 -9.58 2.14 -14.37
CA LEU A 57 -9.57 1.67 -15.74
C LEU A 57 -9.70 2.84 -16.73
N ASN A 58 -8.91 2.80 -17.79
CA ASN A 58 -9.02 3.75 -18.89
C ASN A 58 -10.26 3.44 -19.74
N GLN A 59 -10.85 4.44 -20.39
CA GLN A 59 -12.06 4.30 -21.20
C GLN A 59 -11.89 3.32 -22.38
N LYS A 60 -10.68 3.22 -22.95
CA LYS A 60 -10.35 2.19 -23.96
C LYS A 60 -10.49 0.77 -23.37
N ILE A 61 -10.00 0.56 -22.15
CA ILE A 61 -10.05 -0.73 -21.46
C ILE A 61 -11.48 -1.06 -21.06
N ILE A 62 -12.25 -0.08 -20.56
CA ILE A 62 -13.67 -0.24 -20.23
C ILE A 62 -14.47 -0.71 -21.46
N LYS A 63 -14.20 -0.16 -22.65
CA LYS A 63 -14.85 -0.62 -23.90
C LYS A 63 -14.53 -2.07 -24.22
N ILE A 64 -13.29 -2.52 -24.01
CA ILE A 64 -12.88 -3.91 -24.24
C ILE A 64 -13.56 -4.83 -23.23
N ILE A 65 -13.52 -4.50 -21.94
CA ILE A 65 -14.20 -5.26 -20.88
C ILE A 65 -15.70 -5.39 -21.19
N GLY A 66 -16.34 -4.32 -21.65
CA GLY A 66 -17.74 -4.35 -22.05
C GLY A 66 -18.03 -5.36 -23.17
N LYS A 67 -17.12 -5.53 -24.14
CA LYS A 67 -17.23 -6.58 -25.17
C LYS A 67 -17.06 -7.97 -24.57
N CYS A 68 -16.04 -8.17 -23.72
CA CYS A 68 -15.79 -9.44 -23.05
C CYS A 68 -16.98 -9.86 -22.17
N VAL A 69 -17.60 -8.93 -21.44
CA VAL A 69 -18.81 -9.19 -20.63
C VAL A 69 -19.97 -9.66 -21.50
N LYS A 70 -20.15 -9.07 -22.69
CA LYS A 70 -21.21 -9.52 -23.62
C LYS A 70 -20.99 -10.96 -24.08
N THR A 71 -19.76 -11.32 -24.44
CA THR A 71 -19.40 -12.70 -24.80
C THR A 71 -19.55 -13.63 -23.61
N LEU A 72 -19.12 -13.21 -22.41
CA LEU A 72 -19.21 -14.01 -21.19
C LEU A 72 -20.66 -14.32 -20.83
N LYS A 73 -21.59 -13.36 -20.97
CA LYS A 73 -23.03 -13.62 -20.75
C LYS A 73 -23.60 -14.73 -21.63
N GLN A 74 -23.02 -14.97 -22.81
CA GLN A 74 -23.45 -16.02 -23.72
C GLN A 74 -22.89 -17.40 -23.32
N ILE A 75 -21.67 -17.44 -22.79
CA ILE A 75 -20.96 -18.67 -22.41
C ILE A 75 -21.35 -19.11 -20.98
N ASP A 76 -21.30 -18.17 -20.04
CA ASP A 76 -21.69 -18.33 -18.64
C ASP A 76 -22.56 -17.14 -18.22
N PRO A 77 -23.89 -17.28 -18.29
CA PRO A 77 -24.82 -16.22 -17.95
C PRO A 77 -24.64 -15.71 -16.51
N ILE A 78 -24.33 -16.59 -15.55
CA ILE A 78 -24.24 -16.20 -14.13
C ILE A 78 -23.05 -15.27 -13.93
N SER A 79 -21.86 -15.71 -14.33
CA SER A 79 -20.64 -14.89 -14.21
C SER A 79 -20.72 -13.62 -15.06
N GLY A 80 -21.30 -13.72 -16.26
CA GLY A 80 -21.48 -12.59 -17.16
C GLY A 80 -22.41 -11.50 -16.59
N TRP A 81 -23.54 -11.89 -15.99
CA TRP A 81 -24.44 -10.95 -15.33
C TRP A 81 -23.84 -10.39 -14.04
N PHE A 82 -23.15 -11.20 -13.26
CA PHE A 82 -22.45 -10.74 -12.05
C PHE A 82 -21.43 -9.64 -12.38
N LEU A 83 -20.56 -9.87 -13.37
CA LEU A 83 -19.57 -8.87 -13.78
C LEU A 83 -20.21 -7.61 -14.38
N HIS A 84 -21.32 -7.77 -15.11
CA HIS A 84 -22.08 -6.65 -15.62
C HIS A 84 -22.64 -5.77 -14.50
N LEU A 85 -23.26 -6.38 -13.48
CA LEU A 85 -23.80 -5.68 -12.32
C LEU A 85 -22.71 -4.94 -11.54
N LEU A 86 -21.53 -5.56 -11.35
CA LEU A 86 -20.39 -4.88 -10.73
C LEU A 86 -19.95 -3.64 -11.53
N ALA A 87 -19.87 -3.77 -12.85
CA ALA A 87 -19.41 -2.69 -13.72
C ALA A 87 -20.35 -1.48 -13.72
N ILE A 88 -21.67 -1.69 -13.61
CA ILE A 88 -22.66 -0.59 -13.65
C ILE A 88 -22.97 -0.01 -12.27
N SER A 89 -22.89 -0.82 -11.21
CA SER A 89 -23.29 -0.39 -9.86
C SER A 89 -22.13 0.20 -9.05
N GLY A 90 -20.88 -0.17 -9.37
CA GLY A 90 -19.72 0.19 -8.54
C GLY A 90 -19.69 -0.47 -7.17
N CYS A 91 -20.59 -1.42 -6.88
CA CYS A 91 -20.61 -2.17 -5.63
C CYS A 91 -19.40 -3.11 -5.55
N ARG A 92 -19.00 -3.48 -4.33
CA ARG A 92 -17.97 -4.51 -4.13
C ARG A 92 -18.56 -5.89 -4.39
N GLY A 93 -17.72 -6.82 -4.85
CA GLY A 93 -18.12 -8.22 -5.08
C GLY A 93 -18.82 -8.85 -3.86
N ALA A 94 -18.24 -8.66 -2.67
CA ALA A 94 -18.80 -9.20 -1.43
C ALA A 94 -20.14 -8.57 -1.01
N GLU A 95 -20.44 -7.35 -1.47
CA GLU A 95 -21.70 -6.68 -1.20
C GLU A 95 -22.79 -7.24 -2.13
N LEU A 96 -22.47 -7.39 -3.41
CA LEU A 96 -23.39 -7.94 -4.41
C LEU A 96 -23.70 -9.44 -4.16
N GLN A 97 -22.72 -10.22 -3.70
CA GLN A 97 -22.90 -11.63 -3.37
C GLN A 97 -23.86 -11.89 -2.19
N LYS A 98 -24.11 -10.89 -1.35
CA LYS A 98 -25.01 -11.01 -0.19
C LYS A 98 -26.46 -10.61 -0.50
N VAL A 99 -26.70 -10.07 -1.70
CA VAL A 99 -28.03 -9.66 -2.16
C VAL A 99 -28.95 -10.88 -2.23
N LYS A 100 -30.12 -10.77 -1.61
CA LYS A 100 -31.18 -11.78 -1.69
C LYS A 100 -32.30 -11.30 -2.61
N MET A 101 -33.19 -12.20 -3.00
CA MET A 101 -34.33 -11.88 -3.85
C MET A 101 -35.22 -10.77 -3.28
N GLN A 102 -35.39 -10.75 -1.95
CA GLN A 102 -36.14 -9.71 -1.22
C GLN A 102 -35.55 -8.30 -1.34
N ASP A 103 -34.26 -8.20 -1.68
CA ASP A 103 -33.56 -6.93 -1.86
C ASP A 103 -33.73 -6.38 -3.29
N ILE A 104 -34.35 -7.15 -4.19
CA ILE A 104 -34.62 -6.79 -5.58
C ILE A 104 -36.09 -6.39 -5.69
N THR A 105 -36.33 -5.15 -6.09
CA THR A 105 -37.69 -4.61 -6.22
C THR A 105 -37.94 -4.13 -7.66
N PRO A 106 -39.04 -4.53 -8.30
CA PRO A 106 -39.40 -3.97 -9.59
C PRO A 106 -39.81 -2.50 -9.40
N PHE A 107 -39.30 -1.65 -10.27
CA PHE A 107 -39.68 -0.25 -10.40
C PHE A 107 -40.36 -0.07 -11.75
N LEU A 108 -41.67 0.20 -11.72
CA LEU A 108 -42.43 0.43 -12.95
C LEU A 108 -42.22 1.89 -13.39
N SER A 109 -41.66 2.10 -14.57
CA SER A 109 -41.58 3.44 -15.13
C SER A 109 -42.92 3.89 -15.70
N LYS A 110 -43.16 5.21 -15.69
CA LYS A 110 -44.30 5.84 -16.37
C LYS A 110 -44.30 5.56 -17.89
N THR A 111 -43.16 5.22 -18.48
CA THR A 111 -43.02 4.80 -19.89
C THR A 111 -43.39 3.34 -20.17
N GLY A 112 -43.75 2.55 -19.15
CA GLY A 112 -44.07 1.12 -19.31
C GLY A 112 -42.85 0.19 -19.32
N GLU A 113 -41.64 0.74 -19.20
CA GLU A 113 -40.42 -0.04 -19.02
C GLU A 113 -40.32 -0.57 -17.59
N THR A 114 -39.93 -1.84 -17.45
CA THR A 114 -39.70 -2.48 -16.15
C THR A 114 -38.24 -2.31 -15.75
N PHE A 115 -38.01 -1.56 -14.68
CA PHE A 115 -36.70 -1.43 -14.05
C PHE A 115 -36.64 -2.29 -12.79
N TYR A 116 -35.44 -2.57 -12.32
CA TYR A 116 -35.22 -3.28 -11.07
C TYR A 116 -34.25 -2.49 -10.21
N ASN A 117 -34.62 -2.27 -8.96
CA ASN A 117 -33.75 -1.72 -7.93
C ASN A 117 -33.18 -2.86 -7.10
N ILE A 118 -31.87 -2.80 -6.86
CA ILE A 118 -31.16 -3.75 -5.99
C ILE A 118 -30.68 -2.99 -4.77
N LYS A 119 -31.21 -3.33 -3.60
CA LYS A 119 -30.73 -2.78 -2.33
C LYS A 119 -29.50 -3.54 -1.87
N VAL A 120 -28.41 -2.81 -1.64
CA VAL A 120 -27.13 -3.40 -1.24
C VAL A 120 -26.71 -2.85 0.12
N ASN A 121 -26.41 -3.73 1.07
CA ASN A 121 -25.89 -3.33 2.37
C ASN A 121 -24.38 -3.07 2.26
N VAL A 122 -24.01 -1.79 2.25
CA VAL A 122 -22.62 -1.36 2.22
C VAL A 122 -22.05 -1.47 3.63
N ALA A 123 -21.02 -2.30 3.80
CA ALA A 123 -20.32 -2.37 5.08
C ALA A 123 -19.54 -1.07 5.29
N LYS A 124 -19.91 -0.31 6.33
CA LYS A 124 -19.12 0.84 6.78
C LYS A 124 -17.78 0.32 7.32
N LYS A 125 -16.69 0.87 6.81
CA LYS A 125 -15.35 0.68 7.37
C LYS A 125 -15.18 1.58 8.58
#